data_AF-A0A7J5YLG8-F1
#
_entry.id   AF-A0A7J5YLG8-F1
#
_cell.length_a   1.000
_cell.length_b   1.000
_cell.length_c   1.000
_cell.angle_alpha   90.00
_cell.angle_beta   90.00
_cell.angle_gamma   90.00
#
_symmetry.space_group_name_H-M   'P 1'
#
loop_
_entity.id
_entity.type
_entity.pdbx_description
1 polymer ?
#
loop_
_entity_poly.entity_id
_entity_poly.type
_entity_poly.pdbx_seq_one_letter_code
_entity_poly.pdbx_strand_id
1 'polypeptide(L)'
;MPLCSSSKRVLPGDNCRVRDPKSGYEFDLSSLKDRDFPIHSDKYIYHLSVCGGLQRDICTHKDTGLESVSSCQVEGEGKAKIAGMANQLLSYVGDQIILNYTNGESCHKIYTRSTEIYFSCHPDMHPGAPEFLKETPDCTYLFSWPTALACVPVKTTSCSYNDGQGHSYDLSPLAMDSRNWEVEPSTENADRFYINVCRSLVQQGGSWKCPSGAASCVKSGEQYVSLGQVESSPTWDRGVLKLKYSSGEACVGGNRTKSSIIRFKCDKDKVDSRPTLISAIEDCVYTFLWLTAAACPLNSVQHDNCRVSNPATGHLFDLSALTQGGGYTVYDPKSHRKMFRMNICADVSNAGCDPDTGRKHCGGGGQVSRKLSYKDHVVELAYDGGSPCAANPDLKHNTIINFICRPPNMVSSLRRHPERLRSYRPDSLIHVSGYYTATDDTVGQDDGSPDFYINICQPLNPIPGVTCPPGAAVCSDPDNGPPVDIGRTTSGPEINSASGEVSITYSSSTQCVADPAQNYTSTIIFTCQRGLELGSPQMLRLQQCVYLFEWATPLVCSDATHTDTSGCQLTDSQLQFTFDLSILSGQVQVPVNSSIYHINVCGSVTEPACKQSAVCRGLVLVQISPPRLLGSARP
;
A
#
# COMPACT_ATOMS: atom_id res chain seq x y z
N MET A 1 -4.50 -26.61 -42.61
CA MET A 1 -4.80 -25.55 -41.63
C MET A 1 -3.46 -24.98 -41.17
N PRO A 2 -3.10 -23.73 -41.50
CA PRO A 2 -1.88 -23.14 -40.99
C PRO A 2 -2.08 -22.68 -39.55
N LEU A 3 -1.14 -23.05 -38.69
CA LEU A 3 -1.04 -22.60 -37.30
C LEU A 3 -0.73 -21.10 -37.28
N CYS A 4 -1.65 -20.30 -36.74
CA CYS A 4 -1.38 -18.90 -36.39
C CYS A 4 -0.36 -18.86 -35.25
N SER A 5 0.92 -18.62 -35.58
CA SER A 5 1.89 -18.09 -34.63
C SER A 5 1.46 -16.66 -34.29
N SER A 6 1.07 -16.42 -33.04
CA SER A 6 0.81 -15.09 -32.51
C SER A 6 2.11 -14.29 -32.49
N SER A 7 2.38 -13.57 -33.58
CA SER A 7 3.50 -12.66 -33.72
C SER A 7 3.36 -11.55 -32.67
N LYS A 8 4.14 -11.62 -31.58
CA LYS A 8 4.25 -10.51 -30.61
C LYS A 8 4.72 -9.28 -31.39
N ARG A 9 3.94 -8.20 -31.35
CA ARG A 9 4.23 -6.95 -32.05
C ARG A 9 5.45 -6.29 -31.39
N VAL A 10 6.59 -6.30 -32.07
CA VAL A 10 7.79 -5.57 -31.65
C VAL A 10 7.60 -4.11 -32.02
N LEU A 11 7.71 -3.21 -31.04
CA LEU A 11 7.65 -1.77 -31.27
C LEU A 11 9.07 -1.20 -31.15
N PRO A 12 9.64 -0.71 -32.26
CA PRO A 12 10.93 -0.05 -32.23
C PRO A 12 10.77 1.36 -31.64
N GLY A 13 11.67 1.72 -30.74
CA GLY A 13 11.89 3.05 -30.22
C GLY A 13 13.27 3.55 -30.64
N ASP A 14 13.42 4.86 -30.79
CA ASP A 14 14.64 5.51 -31.31
C ASP A 14 15.15 6.58 -30.33
N ASN A 15 16.40 7.02 -30.50
CA ASN A 15 17.08 7.97 -29.63
C ASN A 15 17.11 7.52 -28.15
N CYS A 16 17.30 6.22 -27.92
CA CYS A 16 17.34 5.60 -26.58
C CYS A 16 16.03 5.72 -25.79
N ARG A 17 14.91 5.86 -26.52
CA ARG A 17 13.58 5.95 -25.94
C ARG A 17 12.67 4.92 -26.53
N VAL A 18 11.80 4.33 -25.72
CA VAL A 18 10.79 3.38 -26.21
C VAL A 18 9.47 3.60 -25.49
N ARG A 19 8.38 3.63 -26.26
CA ARG A 19 7.03 3.78 -25.72
C ARG A 19 6.39 2.42 -25.49
N ASP A 20 5.89 2.21 -24.28
CA ASP A 20 5.01 1.08 -23.99
C ASP A 20 3.61 1.35 -24.58
N PRO A 21 3.12 0.48 -25.47
CA PRO A 21 1.79 0.63 -26.08
C PRO A 21 0.63 0.42 -25.10
N LYS A 22 0.85 -0.25 -23.95
CA LYS A 22 -0.19 -0.51 -22.95
C LYS A 22 -0.38 0.69 -22.02
N SER A 23 0.70 1.17 -21.41
CA SER A 23 0.65 2.32 -20.49
C SER A 23 0.72 3.67 -21.19
N GLY A 24 1.19 3.71 -22.44
CA GLY A 24 1.51 4.95 -23.17
C GLY A 24 2.76 5.67 -22.67
N TYR A 25 3.46 5.12 -21.67
CA TYR A 25 4.66 5.70 -21.08
C TYR A 25 5.87 5.52 -22.00
N GLU A 26 6.71 6.55 -22.09
CA GLU A 26 7.97 6.51 -22.83
C GLU A 26 9.13 6.34 -21.84
N PHE A 27 9.78 5.19 -21.90
CA PHE A 27 11.00 4.93 -21.16
C PHE A 27 12.17 5.65 -21.84
N ASP A 28 12.92 6.43 -21.07
CA ASP A 28 14.12 7.12 -21.53
C ASP A 28 15.35 6.58 -20.79
N LEU A 29 16.20 5.85 -21.52
CA LEU A 29 17.44 5.28 -20.98
C LEU A 29 18.66 6.18 -21.27
N SER A 30 18.45 7.41 -21.74
CA SER A 30 19.54 8.33 -22.11
C SER A 30 20.45 8.69 -20.93
N SER A 31 20.00 8.55 -19.68
CA SER A 31 20.83 8.76 -18.50
C SER A 31 21.92 7.71 -18.30
N LEU A 32 21.85 6.57 -19.03
CA LEU A 32 22.88 5.54 -19.06
C LEU A 32 23.95 5.77 -20.15
N LYS A 33 23.77 6.80 -21.00
CA LYS A 33 24.75 7.17 -22.04
C LYS A 33 26.06 7.64 -21.40
N ASP A 34 27.12 7.63 -22.23
CA ASP A 34 28.43 8.20 -21.92
C ASP A 34 29.15 7.58 -20.71
N ARG A 35 28.82 6.31 -20.38
CA ARG A 35 29.47 5.54 -19.32
C ARG A 35 29.75 4.11 -19.76
N ASP A 36 30.95 3.64 -19.44
CA ASP A 36 31.36 2.26 -19.66
C ASP A 36 31.02 1.41 -18.42
N PHE A 37 30.38 0.27 -18.64
CA PHE A 37 30.00 -0.70 -17.63
C PHE A 37 30.82 -1.97 -17.81
N PRO A 38 31.85 -2.21 -16.96
CA PRO A 38 32.58 -3.47 -16.94
C PRO A 38 31.81 -4.54 -16.17
N ILE A 39 31.60 -5.70 -16.80
CA ILE A 39 30.96 -6.88 -16.20
C ILE A 39 32.00 -7.99 -16.14
N HIS A 40 32.29 -8.42 -14.92
CA HIS A 40 33.25 -9.49 -14.67
C HIS A 40 32.55 -10.85 -14.72
N SER A 41 33.02 -11.73 -15.59
CA SER A 41 32.70 -13.15 -15.60
C SER A 41 33.96 -13.95 -15.25
N ASP A 42 33.83 -15.25 -14.94
CA ASP A 42 34.93 -16.09 -14.47
C ASP A 42 36.17 -16.05 -15.38
N LYS A 43 35.96 -15.90 -16.70
CA LYS A 43 37.03 -15.93 -17.72
C LYS A 43 37.19 -14.63 -18.52
N TYR A 44 36.16 -13.79 -18.60
CA TYR A 44 36.11 -12.64 -19.50
C TYR A 44 35.61 -11.39 -18.77
N ILE A 45 36.05 -10.22 -19.24
CA ILE A 45 35.47 -8.94 -18.86
C ILE A 45 34.70 -8.40 -20.06
N TYR A 46 33.41 -8.13 -19.88
CA TYR A 46 32.58 -7.49 -20.90
C TYR A 46 32.50 -6.00 -20.62
N HIS A 47 32.74 -5.16 -21.61
CA HIS A 47 32.54 -3.73 -21.53
C HIS A 47 31.32 -3.35 -22.36
N LEU A 48 30.35 -2.69 -21.73
CA LEU A 48 29.11 -2.24 -22.36
C LEU A 48 28.96 -0.72 -22.24
N SER A 49 28.42 -0.09 -23.28
CA SER A 49 27.89 1.28 -23.26
C SER A 49 26.45 1.25 -23.76
N VAL A 50 25.56 2.05 -23.18
CA VAL A 50 24.12 2.06 -23.50
C VAL A 50 23.81 3.20 -24.45
N CYS A 51 23.18 2.89 -25.58
CA CYS A 51 22.75 3.84 -26.61
C CYS A 51 23.85 4.78 -27.13
N GLY A 52 25.10 4.35 -27.08
CA GLY A 52 26.28 5.15 -27.41
C GLY A 52 27.54 4.30 -27.44
N GLY A 53 28.64 4.90 -27.90
CA GLY A 53 29.94 4.25 -27.96
C GLY A 53 30.57 4.03 -26.59
N LEU A 54 31.48 3.06 -26.51
CA LEU A 54 32.45 2.93 -25.41
C LEU A 54 33.35 4.17 -25.40
N GLN A 55 33.59 4.70 -24.20
CA GLN A 55 34.38 5.92 -24.00
C GLN A 55 35.88 5.64 -23.96
N ARG A 56 36.28 4.47 -23.45
CA ARG A 56 37.68 4.04 -23.47
C ARG A 56 38.02 3.41 -24.83
N ASP A 57 39.29 3.53 -25.23
CA ASP A 57 39.88 2.83 -26.39
C ASP A 57 40.01 1.30 -26.16
N ILE A 58 38.97 0.70 -25.60
CA ILE A 58 38.82 -0.73 -25.42
C ILE A 58 38.26 -1.25 -26.75
N CYS A 59 39.07 -2.06 -27.42
CA CYS A 59 38.71 -2.76 -28.66
C CYS A 59 38.80 -1.93 -29.96
N THR A 60 39.79 -1.03 -30.04
CA THR A 60 40.01 -0.09 -31.16
C THR A 60 40.93 -0.61 -32.28
N HIS A 61 41.13 -1.92 -32.39
CA HIS A 61 42.09 -2.53 -33.35
C HIS A 61 41.60 -2.61 -34.80
N LYS A 62 40.46 -2.01 -35.14
CA LYS A 62 40.01 -1.79 -36.51
C LYS A 62 39.78 -0.30 -36.76
N ASP A 63 40.20 0.18 -37.94
CA ASP A 63 39.64 1.37 -38.59
C ASP A 63 38.13 1.17 -38.74
N THR A 64 37.38 1.51 -37.68
CA THR A 64 35.94 1.31 -37.57
C THR A 64 35.15 2.44 -38.23
N GLY A 65 35.84 3.39 -38.89
CA GLY A 65 35.18 4.55 -39.50
C GLY A 65 34.42 5.38 -38.46
N LEU A 66 33.24 5.86 -38.83
CA LEU A 66 32.36 6.69 -37.99
C LEU A 66 31.51 5.86 -36.99
N GLU A 67 31.62 4.53 -37.00
CA GLU A 67 30.77 3.64 -36.20
C GLU A 67 31.42 3.32 -34.86
N SER A 68 30.77 3.72 -33.77
CA SER A 68 31.27 3.48 -32.42
C SER A 68 30.94 2.07 -31.94
N VAL A 69 31.88 1.43 -31.23
CA VAL A 69 31.66 0.12 -30.60
C VAL A 69 30.94 0.31 -29.28
N SER A 70 29.86 -0.43 -29.01
CA SER A 70 29.13 -0.36 -27.73
C SER A 70 29.35 -1.57 -26.83
N SER A 71 29.80 -2.68 -27.38
CA SER A 71 29.98 -3.92 -26.64
C SER A 71 31.28 -4.58 -27.03
N CYS A 72 32.08 -4.96 -26.03
CA CYS A 72 33.31 -5.70 -26.26
C CYS A 72 33.58 -6.75 -25.17
N GLN A 73 34.11 -7.89 -25.59
CA GLN A 73 34.60 -8.96 -24.72
C GLN A 73 36.13 -8.92 -24.66
N VAL A 74 36.70 -8.97 -23.45
CA VAL A 74 38.14 -8.93 -23.20
C VAL A 74 38.58 -10.19 -22.43
N GLU A 75 39.63 -10.85 -22.93
CA GLU A 75 40.27 -12.02 -22.33
C GLU A 75 41.73 -11.69 -21.96
N GLY A 76 41.99 -11.32 -20.70
CA GLY A 76 43.33 -10.94 -20.22
C GLY A 76 43.91 -9.69 -20.90
N GLU A 77 45.24 -9.50 -20.82
CA GLU A 77 45.93 -8.38 -21.48
C GLU A 77 46.07 -8.65 -23.00
N GLY A 78 45.19 -8.03 -23.80
CA GLY A 78 45.40 -7.83 -25.24
C GLY A 78 44.54 -8.64 -26.21
N LYS A 79 43.68 -9.56 -25.75
CA LYS A 79 42.70 -10.25 -26.62
C LYS A 79 41.31 -9.68 -26.40
N ALA A 80 40.97 -8.68 -27.20
CA ALA A 80 39.66 -8.08 -27.21
C ALA A 80 38.88 -8.44 -28.48
N LYS A 81 37.56 -8.56 -28.37
CA LYS A 81 36.64 -8.94 -29.45
C LYS A 81 35.41 -8.05 -29.45
N ILE A 82 35.17 -7.38 -30.58
CA ILE A 82 33.97 -6.53 -30.75
C ILE A 82 32.73 -7.43 -30.72
N ALA A 83 31.82 -7.13 -29.81
CA ALA A 83 30.59 -7.90 -29.56
C ALA A 83 29.32 -7.17 -30.03
N GLY A 84 29.43 -5.92 -30.49
CA GLY A 84 28.32 -5.22 -31.12
C GLY A 84 28.60 -3.73 -31.34
N MET A 85 28.02 -3.18 -32.41
CA MET A 85 28.12 -1.77 -32.80
C MET A 85 27.02 -0.94 -32.14
N ALA A 86 27.30 0.35 -31.93
CA ALA A 86 26.38 1.28 -31.30
C ALA A 86 25.13 1.52 -32.14
N ASN A 87 23.98 1.47 -31.47
CA ASN A 87 22.73 2.01 -31.96
C ASN A 87 21.93 2.57 -30.78
N GLN A 88 20.83 3.25 -31.08
CA GLN A 88 19.94 3.84 -30.08
C GLN A 88 18.54 3.22 -30.13
N LEU A 89 18.46 2.02 -30.72
CA LEU A 89 17.20 1.36 -31.05
C LEU A 89 16.78 0.44 -29.89
N LEU A 90 15.75 0.86 -29.17
CA LEU A 90 15.16 0.07 -28.10
C LEU A 90 13.94 -0.68 -28.60
N SER A 91 13.72 -1.88 -28.09
CA SER A 91 12.56 -2.71 -28.41
C SER A 91 11.74 -2.94 -27.15
N TYR A 92 10.42 -2.84 -27.22
CA TYR A 92 9.55 -3.22 -26.11
C TYR A 92 8.74 -4.48 -26.47
N VAL A 93 9.04 -5.60 -25.82
CA VAL A 93 8.43 -6.91 -26.12
C VAL A 93 8.02 -7.62 -24.83
N GLY A 94 6.72 -7.87 -24.65
CA GLY A 94 6.23 -8.71 -23.55
C GLY A 94 6.56 -8.19 -22.16
N ASP A 95 6.45 -6.88 -21.95
CA ASP A 95 6.78 -6.14 -20.72
C ASP A 95 8.29 -6.05 -20.42
N GLN A 96 9.14 -6.27 -21.42
CA GLN A 96 10.59 -6.16 -21.32
C GLN A 96 11.15 -5.16 -22.34
N ILE A 97 12.06 -4.29 -21.88
CA ILE A 97 12.82 -3.37 -22.73
C ILE A 97 14.12 -4.07 -23.14
N ILE A 98 14.37 -4.14 -24.44
CA ILE A 98 15.49 -4.87 -25.02
C ILE A 98 16.32 -3.91 -25.87
N LEU A 99 17.63 -3.90 -25.65
CA LEU A 99 18.60 -3.25 -26.52
C LEU A 99 19.45 -4.33 -27.19
N ASN A 100 19.50 -4.32 -28.52
CA ASN A 100 20.24 -5.30 -29.30
C ASN A 100 21.35 -4.60 -30.08
N TYR A 101 22.59 -5.01 -29.88
CA TYR A 101 23.75 -4.61 -30.65
C TYR A 101 24.20 -5.74 -31.57
N THR A 102 24.23 -5.46 -32.87
CA THR A 102 24.63 -6.41 -33.91
C THR A 102 25.96 -5.98 -34.55
N ASN A 103 26.39 -6.72 -35.59
CA ASN A 103 27.56 -6.40 -36.41
C ASN A 103 28.91 -6.45 -35.66
N GLY A 104 29.07 -7.32 -34.68
CA GLY A 104 30.36 -7.61 -34.05
C GLY A 104 31.31 -8.45 -34.92
N GLU A 105 32.42 -8.88 -34.33
CA GLU A 105 33.42 -9.72 -35.00
C GLU A 105 32.91 -11.12 -35.33
N SER A 106 33.45 -11.72 -36.41
CA SER A 106 33.06 -13.07 -36.81
C SER A 106 33.35 -14.10 -35.72
N CYS A 107 32.39 -14.99 -35.49
CA CYS A 107 32.44 -16.10 -34.56
C CYS A 107 32.15 -17.41 -35.31
N HIS A 108 32.93 -18.45 -35.07
CA HIS A 108 32.79 -19.76 -35.73
C HIS A 108 32.70 -19.70 -37.28
N LYS A 109 33.27 -18.66 -37.91
CA LYS A 109 33.31 -18.38 -39.36
C LYS A 109 31.97 -18.04 -40.04
N ILE A 110 30.82 -18.33 -39.41
CA ILE A 110 29.48 -18.12 -40.01
C ILE A 110 28.68 -17.06 -39.24
N TYR A 111 28.87 -16.96 -37.94
CA TYR A 111 28.13 -16.03 -37.09
C TYR A 111 28.90 -14.73 -36.88
N THR A 112 28.18 -13.68 -36.53
CA THR A 112 28.76 -12.42 -36.04
C THR A 112 28.38 -12.27 -34.58
N ARG A 113 29.33 -11.83 -33.75
CA ARG A 113 29.02 -11.57 -32.34
C ARG A 113 27.95 -10.49 -32.22
N SER A 114 27.02 -10.71 -31.31
CA SER A 114 25.98 -9.74 -30.97
C SER A 114 25.75 -9.70 -29.47
N THR A 115 25.13 -8.64 -28.99
CA THR A 115 24.85 -8.43 -27.56
C THR A 115 23.42 -8.02 -27.37
N GLU A 116 22.70 -8.69 -26.47
CA GLU A 116 21.34 -8.34 -26.06
C GLU A 116 21.30 -7.98 -24.58
N ILE A 117 20.71 -6.83 -24.28
CA ILE A 117 20.56 -6.31 -22.93
C ILE A 117 19.07 -6.24 -22.60
N TYR A 118 18.69 -6.89 -21.52
CA TYR A 118 17.32 -6.99 -21.02
C TYR A 118 17.16 -6.10 -19.79
N PHE A 119 16.50 -4.95 -19.94
CA PHE A 119 16.22 -4.07 -18.81
C PHE A 119 14.95 -4.54 -18.09
N SER A 120 15.04 -4.65 -16.76
CA SER A 120 13.93 -5.02 -15.88
C SER A 120 13.71 -3.97 -14.81
N CYS A 121 12.45 -3.69 -14.46
CA CYS A 121 12.13 -2.72 -13.43
C CYS A 121 12.60 -3.22 -12.05
N HIS A 122 13.49 -2.45 -11.42
CA HIS A 122 13.86 -2.61 -10.02
C HIS A 122 13.90 -1.23 -9.32
N PRO A 123 12.86 -0.86 -8.55
CA PRO A 123 12.68 0.51 -8.03
C PRO A 123 13.85 1.03 -7.19
N ASP A 124 14.53 0.17 -6.44
CA ASP A 124 15.61 0.60 -5.54
C ASP A 124 16.98 0.75 -6.24
N MET A 125 17.10 0.31 -7.49
CA MET A 125 18.39 0.27 -8.20
C MET A 125 18.59 1.49 -9.09
N HIS A 126 19.28 2.49 -8.55
CA HIS A 126 19.58 3.75 -9.23
C HIS A 126 21.08 3.86 -9.56
N PRO A 127 21.51 3.67 -10.81
CA PRO A 127 20.79 3.20 -12.00
C PRO A 127 20.80 1.66 -12.17
N GLY A 128 21.26 0.91 -11.16
CA GLY A 128 21.47 -0.54 -11.25
C GLY A 128 22.77 -0.91 -11.97
N ALA A 129 23.00 -2.21 -12.14
CA ALA A 129 24.19 -2.75 -12.80
C ALA A 129 23.83 -3.92 -13.74
N PRO A 130 24.53 -4.07 -14.88
CA PRO A 130 24.33 -5.20 -15.78
C PRO A 130 24.98 -6.48 -15.23
N GLU A 131 24.29 -7.59 -15.43
CA GLU A 131 24.70 -8.94 -15.04
C GLU A 131 24.78 -9.84 -16.28
N PHE A 132 25.86 -10.58 -16.43
CA PHE A 132 26.01 -11.55 -17.52
C PHE A 132 25.14 -12.79 -17.24
N LEU A 133 24.27 -13.15 -18.19
CA LEU A 133 23.43 -14.33 -18.08
C LEU A 133 24.08 -15.55 -18.73
N LYS A 134 24.34 -15.47 -20.04
CA LYS A 134 24.90 -16.54 -20.85
C LYS A 134 25.30 -16.07 -22.25
N GLU A 135 26.12 -16.88 -22.91
CA GLU A 135 26.40 -16.80 -24.35
C GLU A 135 25.60 -17.90 -25.07
N THR A 136 24.97 -17.57 -26.19
CA THR A 136 24.24 -18.52 -27.03
C THR A 136 25.16 -19.22 -28.05
N PRO A 137 24.74 -20.34 -28.67
CA PRO A 137 25.58 -21.07 -29.64
C PRO A 137 25.95 -20.26 -30.90
N ASP A 138 25.18 -19.23 -31.22
CA ASP A 138 25.38 -18.25 -32.30
C ASP A 138 26.23 -17.03 -31.88
N CYS A 139 26.86 -17.08 -30.70
CA CYS A 139 27.72 -16.03 -30.15
C CYS A 139 26.99 -14.72 -29.83
N THR A 140 25.76 -14.83 -29.31
CA THR A 140 24.98 -13.72 -28.76
C THR A 140 25.15 -13.68 -27.25
N TYR A 141 25.65 -12.57 -26.72
CA TYR A 141 25.85 -12.36 -25.28
C TYR A 141 24.60 -11.75 -24.66
N LEU A 142 24.01 -12.43 -23.67
CA LEU A 142 22.79 -11.97 -23.01
C LEU A 142 23.10 -11.36 -21.64
N PHE A 143 22.60 -10.15 -21.39
CA PHE A 143 22.76 -9.44 -20.13
C PHE A 143 21.40 -9.08 -19.50
N SER A 144 21.28 -9.26 -18.19
CA SER A 144 20.16 -8.73 -17.41
C SER A 144 20.56 -7.40 -16.79
N TRP A 145 19.68 -6.41 -16.82
CA TRP A 145 19.94 -5.11 -16.19
C TRP A 145 18.73 -4.66 -15.37
N PRO A 146 18.68 -5.06 -14.08
CA PRO A 146 17.69 -4.53 -13.15
C PRO A 146 17.96 -3.04 -12.88
N THR A 147 17.00 -2.16 -13.18
CA THR A 147 17.15 -0.71 -13.05
C THR A 147 15.83 -0.01 -12.74
N ALA A 148 15.90 1.09 -11.98
CA ALA A 148 14.76 1.96 -11.73
C ALA A 148 14.29 2.69 -13.01
N LEU A 149 15.15 2.83 -14.03
CA LEU A 149 14.80 3.50 -15.30
C LEU A 149 13.83 2.69 -16.17
N ALA A 150 13.77 1.37 -15.95
CA ALA A 150 12.81 0.49 -16.58
C ALA A 150 11.46 0.44 -15.81
N CYS A 151 11.35 1.19 -14.71
CA CYS A 151 10.10 1.37 -13.98
C CYS A 151 9.35 2.59 -14.51
N VAL A 152 8.02 2.46 -14.57
CA VAL A 152 7.16 3.61 -14.84
C VAL A 152 7.13 4.48 -13.57
N PRO A 153 7.48 5.78 -13.64
CA PRO A 153 7.59 6.63 -12.48
C PRO A 153 6.21 6.81 -11.83
N VAL A 154 6.11 6.41 -10.57
CA VAL A 154 4.91 6.62 -9.76
C VAL A 154 4.93 8.06 -9.29
N LYS A 155 3.96 8.88 -9.72
CA LYS A 155 3.78 10.21 -9.10
C LYS A 155 3.25 10.00 -7.69
N THR A 156 3.91 10.58 -6.70
CA THR A 156 3.53 10.57 -5.29
C THR A 156 3.45 11.99 -4.72
N THR A 157 2.70 12.17 -3.65
CA THR A 157 2.62 13.42 -2.89
C THR A 157 2.62 13.10 -1.39
N SER A 158 2.78 14.13 -0.54
CA SER A 158 2.69 13.96 0.91
C SER A 158 1.29 13.47 1.27
N CYS A 159 1.21 12.40 2.05
CA CYS A 159 -0.05 11.77 2.42
C CYS A 159 -0.54 12.15 3.83
N SER A 160 0.19 13.06 4.46
CA SER A 160 -0.14 13.61 5.76
C SER A 160 -0.72 15.02 5.66
N TYR A 161 -1.56 15.37 6.63
CA TYR A 161 -2.12 16.69 6.82
C TYR A 161 -2.04 17.07 8.30
N ASN A 162 -1.68 18.33 8.57
CA ASN A 162 -1.66 18.88 9.92
C ASN A 162 -2.57 20.11 9.95
N ASP A 163 -3.47 20.17 10.93
CA ASP A 163 -4.43 21.26 11.07
C ASP A 163 -3.84 22.53 11.73
N GLY A 164 -2.59 22.47 12.18
CA GLY A 164 -1.90 23.56 12.88
C GLY A 164 -2.36 23.76 14.33
N GLN A 165 -3.31 22.95 14.82
CA GLN A 165 -3.89 22.98 16.16
C GLN A 165 -3.46 21.78 17.01
N GLY A 166 -2.55 20.95 16.49
CA GLY A 166 -1.97 19.81 17.19
C GLY A 166 -2.56 18.46 16.78
N HIS A 167 -3.50 18.41 15.84
CA HIS A 167 -3.94 17.14 15.25
C HIS A 167 -3.25 16.92 13.91
N SER A 168 -2.58 15.78 13.79
CA SER A 168 -2.09 15.28 12.52
C SER A 168 -2.97 14.15 12.01
N TYR A 169 -3.01 14.01 10.70
CA TYR A 169 -3.73 12.97 10.00
C TYR A 169 -2.79 12.35 8.98
N ASP A 170 -2.80 11.03 8.87
CA ASP A 170 -1.93 10.31 7.93
C ASP A 170 -2.71 9.27 7.14
N LEU A 171 -2.82 9.51 5.82
CA LEU A 171 -3.48 8.62 4.88
C LEU A 171 -2.50 7.64 4.21
N SER A 172 -1.22 7.67 4.56
CA SER A 172 -0.18 6.77 4.03
C SER A 172 -0.55 5.27 4.08
N PRO A 173 -1.29 4.75 5.10
CA PRO A 173 -1.69 3.34 5.11
C PRO A 173 -2.57 2.94 3.93
N LEU A 174 -3.24 3.91 3.29
CA LEU A 174 -4.09 3.69 2.13
C LEU A 174 -3.30 3.77 0.80
N ALA A 175 -2.04 4.19 0.83
CA ALA A 175 -1.18 4.38 -0.35
C ALA A 175 -0.53 3.06 -0.82
N MET A 176 -1.35 2.14 -1.33
CA MET A 176 -0.95 0.76 -1.68
C MET A 176 0.09 0.68 -2.81
N ASP A 177 1.10 -0.18 -2.66
CA ASP A 177 2.22 -0.39 -3.58
C ASP A 177 2.06 -1.57 -4.54
N SER A 178 1.32 -2.58 -4.11
CA SER A 178 1.14 -3.85 -4.81
C SER A 178 -0.19 -3.94 -5.56
N ARG A 179 -1.22 -3.19 -5.13
CA ARG A 179 -2.57 -3.23 -5.70
C ARG A 179 -3.25 -1.85 -5.66
N ASN A 180 -4.39 -1.72 -6.32
CA ASN A 180 -5.25 -0.54 -6.27
C ASN A 180 -6.51 -0.85 -5.48
N TRP A 181 -7.13 0.17 -4.90
CA TRP A 181 -8.44 0.07 -4.28
C TRP A 181 -9.52 0.03 -5.35
N GLU A 182 -10.45 -0.91 -5.21
CA GLU A 182 -11.66 -0.96 -6.02
C GLU A 182 -12.80 -0.39 -5.20
N VAL A 183 -13.46 0.63 -5.76
CA VAL A 183 -14.65 1.27 -5.18
C VAL A 183 -15.79 0.26 -5.12
N GLU A 184 -16.58 0.32 -4.07
CA GLU A 184 -17.73 -0.55 -3.92
C GLU A 184 -18.70 -0.41 -5.10
N PRO A 185 -19.13 -1.53 -5.72
CA PRO A 185 -20.05 -1.49 -6.83
C PRO A 185 -21.39 -0.92 -6.36
N SER A 186 -21.90 0.09 -7.06
CA SER A 186 -23.29 0.51 -6.91
C SER A 186 -24.18 -0.50 -7.65
N THR A 187 -25.31 -0.88 -7.05
CA THR A 187 -26.24 -1.90 -7.57
C THR A 187 -26.77 -1.61 -8.98
N GLU A 188 -26.55 -0.40 -9.50
CA GLU A 188 -27.08 0.09 -10.77
C GLU A 188 -26.06 0.14 -11.92
N ASN A 189 -24.74 0.08 -11.66
CA ASN A 189 -23.72 0.30 -12.71
C ASN A 189 -22.70 -0.84 -12.83
N ALA A 190 -22.43 -1.23 -14.08
CA ALA A 190 -21.40 -2.22 -14.42
C ALA A 190 -19.96 -1.65 -14.41
N ASP A 191 -19.82 -0.35 -14.19
CA ASP A 191 -18.54 0.36 -14.20
C ASP A 191 -17.74 0.08 -12.93
N ARG A 192 -16.44 -0.18 -13.10
CA ARG A 192 -15.51 -0.43 -11.99
C ARG A 192 -14.55 0.73 -11.83
N PHE A 193 -14.42 1.25 -10.63
CA PHE A 193 -13.55 2.38 -10.34
C PHE A 193 -12.34 1.90 -9.53
N TYR A 194 -11.16 2.30 -9.98
CA TYR A 194 -9.87 2.02 -9.35
C TYR A 194 -9.26 3.30 -8.82
N ILE A 195 -8.85 3.30 -7.56
CA ILE A 195 -8.29 4.45 -6.86
C ILE A 195 -7.01 4.03 -6.14
N ASN A 196 -6.02 4.92 -6.10
CA ASN A 196 -4.94 4.86 -5.14
C ASN A 196 -4.83 6.20 -4.40
N VAL A 197 -4.25 6.22 -3.20
CA VAL A 197 -4.22 7.38 -2.30
C VAL A 197 -2.83 8.00 -2.29
N CYS A 198 -2.75 9.31 -2.51
CA CYS A 198 -1.50 10.10 -2.62
C CYS A 198 -0.47 9.61 -3.65
N ARG A 199 -0.84 8.68 -4.51
CA ARG A 199 0.03 8.09 -5.53
C ARG A 199 -0.74 7.71 -6.79
N SER A 200 -0.01 7.51 -7.88
CA SER A 200 -0.58 6.98 -9.12
C SER A 200 -0.94 5.49 -8.96
N LEU A 201 -1.87 5.02 -9.78
CA LEU A 201 -2.33 3.63 -9.80
C LEU A 201 -1.18 2.68 -10.12
N VAL A 202 -1.13 1.58 -9.37
CA VAL A 202 -0.24 0.45 -9.63
C VAL A 202 -0.67 -0.19 -10.95
N GLN A 203 0.28 -0.35 -11.87
CA GLN A 203 0.00 -1.01 -13.15
C GLN A 203 -0.18 -2.51 -12.91
N GLN A 204 -1.37 -3.02 -13.19
CA GLN A 204 -1.69 -4.43 -13.01
C GLN A 204 -1.43 -5.18 -14.33
N GLY A 205 -0.89 -6.40 -14.28
CA GLY A 205 -0.68 -7.19 -15.50
C GLY A 205 -1.99 -7.60 -16.18
N GLY A 206 -1.93 -8.02 -17.45
CA GLY A 206 -3.09 -8.54 -18.19
C GLY A 206 -3.79 -7.49 -19.06
N SER A 207 -5.11 -7.34 -18.93
CA SER A 207 -5.95 -6.43 -19.73
C SER A 207 -5.99 -4.99 -19.22
N TRP A 208 -5.13 -4.63 -18.27
CA TRP A 208 -5.07 -3.30 -17.67
C TRP A 208 -4.58 -2.27 -18.69
N LYS A 209 -5.32 -1.16 -18.83
CA LYS A 209 -4.99 -0.08 -19.78
C LYS A 209 -5.18 1.32 -19.18
N CYS A 210 -5.26 1.45 -17.85
CA CYS A 210 -5.30 2.78 -17.24
C CYS A 210 -3.98 3.51 -17.48
N PRO A 211 -4.00 4.80 -17.86
CA PRO A 211 -2.78 5.59 -18.01
C PRO A 211 -1.92 5.59 -16.74
N SER A 212 -0.60 5.52 -16.89
CA SER A 212 0.32 5.39 -15.75
C SER A 212 0.33 6.56 -14.78
N GLY A 213 0.04 7.77 -15.26
CA GLY A 213 -0.07 8.96 -14.42
C GLY A 213 -1.40 9.08 -13.67
N ALA A 214 -2.39 8.22 -13.95
CA ALA A 214 -3.71 8.29 -13.33
C ALA A 214 -3.64 7.80 -11.88
N ALA A 215 -4.21 8.57 -10.95
CA ALA A 215 -4.43 8.17 -9.56
C ALA A 215 -5.83 7.56 -9.35
N SER A 216 -6.75 7.88 -10.26
CA SER A 216 -8.11 7.36 -10.31
C SER A 216 -8.49 7.02 -11.76
N CYS A 217 -9.15 5.89 -11.97
CA CYS A 217 -9.48 5.38 -13.30
C CYS A 217 -10.79 4.59 -13.25
N VAL A 218 -11.62 4.73 -14.29
CA VAL A 218 -12.84 3.92 -14.46
C VAL A 218 -12.66 2.93 -15.59
N LYS A 219 -13.15 1.72 -15.39
CA LYS A 219 -13.32 0.70 -16.41
C LYS A 219 -14.80 0.60 -16.76
N SER A 220 -15.14 1.06 -17.96
CA SER A 220 -16.48 0.90 -18.54
C SER A 220 -16.37 -0.09 -19.70
N GLY A 221 -16.86 -1.32 -19.47
CA GLY A 221 -16.65 -2.44 -20.40
C GLY A 221 -15.15 -2.77 -20.60
N GLU A 222 -14.66 -2.59 -21.83
CA GLU A 222 -13.24 -2.80 -22.20
C GLU A 222 -12.41 -1.52 -22.24
N GLN A 223 -13.04 -0.36 -22.04
CA GLN A 223 -12.37 0.94 -22.06
C GLN A 223 -11.96 1.37 -20.65
N TYR A 224 -10.77 1.96 -20.56
CA TYR A 224 -10.23 2.54 -19.34
C TYR A 224 -10.07 4.03 -19.53
N VAL A 225 -10.65 4.82 -18.63
CA VAL A 225 -10.71 6.28 -18.71
C VAL A 225 -10.06 6.87 -17.46
N SER A 226 -9.12 7.79 -17.65
CA SER A 226 -8.44 8.47 -16.53
C SER A 226 -9.36 9.51 -15.89
N LEU A 227 -9.56 9.40 -14.57
CA LEU A 227 -10.38 10.32 -13.79
C LEU A 227 -9.56 11.36 -13.00
N GLY A 228 -8.24 11.41 -13.22
CA GLY A 228 -7.35 12.38 -12.62
C GLY A 228 -6.01 11.79 -12.20
N GLN A 229 -5.02 12.67 -12.13
CA GLN A 229 -3.66 12.43 -11.66
C GLN A 229 -3.47 13.05 -10.27
N VAL A 230 -2.42 12.63 -9.58
CA VAL A 230 -2.01 13.23 -8.30
C VAL A 230 -1.69 14.71 -8.54
N GLU A 231 -2.39 15.61 -7.84
CA GLU A 231 -2.21 17.07 -7.91
C GLU A 231 -1.51 17.59 -6.64
N SER A 232 -2.17 17.46 -5.49
CA SER A 232 -1.69 18.01 -4.21
C SER A 232 -1.96 17.08 -3.04
N SER A 233 -1.26 17.33 -1.93
CA SER A 233 -1.49 16.68 -0.62
C SER A 233 -2.95 16.84 -0.14
N PRO A 234 -3.40 16.00 0.82
CA PRO A 234 -4.72 16.12 1.42
C PRO A 234 -4.96 17.51 2.03
N THR A 235 -6.22 17.95 1.98
CA THR A 235 -6.66 19.26 2.50
C THR A 235 -7.85 19.06 3.45
N TRP A 236 -8.10 20.02 4.34
CA TRP A 236 -9.27 20.00 5.20
C TRP A 236 -10.44 20.76 4.57
N ASP A 237 -11.61 20.12 4.45
CA ASP A 237 -12.82 20.73 3.90
C ASP A 237 -14.04 20.33 4.75
N ARG A 238 -14.61 21.28 5.50
CA ARG A 238 -15.86 21.10 6.27
C ARG A 238 -15.89 19.87 7.20
N GLY A 239 -14.81 19.64 7.93
CA GLY A 239 -14.73 18.56 8.92
C GLY A 239 -14.39 17.18 8.36
N VAL A 240 -13.96 17.11 7.10
CA VAL A 240 -13.45 15.88 6.48
C VAL A 240 -12.13 16.17 5.73
N LEU A 241 -11.26 15.17 5.66
CA LEU A 241 -10.07 15.23 4.80
C LEU A 241 -10.51 15.05 3.35
N LYS A 242 -9.94 15.87 2.47
CA LYS A 242 -10.27 15.94 1.06
C LYS A 242 -9.01 15.81 0.23
N LEU A 243 -9.00 14.82 -0.64
CA LEU A 243 -7.97 14.62 -1.64
C LEU A 243 -8.56 14.83 -3.03
N LYS A 244 -7.87 15.61 -3.86
CA LYS A 244 -8.33 15.98 -5.19
C LYS A 244 -7.32 15.50 -6.24
N TYR A 245 -7.86 14.88 -7.28
CA TYR A 245 -7.14 14.50 -8.49
C TYR A 245 -7.71 15.25 -9.69
N SER A 246 -6.83 15.77 -10.53
CA SER A 246 -7.18 16.59 -11.69
C SER A 246 -6.35 16.18 -12.91
N SER A 247 -6.55 16.82 -14.07
CA SER A 247 -5.82 16.47 -15.30
C SER A 247 -6.10 15.03 -15.78
N GLY A 248 -7.34 14.57 -15.62
CA GLY A 248 -7.84 13.34 -16.24
C GLY A 248 -8.13 13.53 -17.73
N GLU A 249 -8.91 12.61 -18.30
CA GLU A 249 -9.31 12.66 -19.70
C GLU A 249 -10.30 13.81 -19.99
N ALA A 250 -10.43 14.25 -21.24
CA ALA A 250 -11.31 15.37 -21.58
C ALA A 250 -12.79 15.05 -21.30
N CYS A 251 -13.53 16.02 -20.75
CA CYS A 251 -14.97 15.92 -20.57
C CYS A 251 -15.74 16.24 -21.87
N VAL A 252 -16.96 15.72 -21.98
CA VAL A 252 -17.85 15.98 -23.11
C VAL A 252 -18.19 17.47 -23.13
N GLY A 253 -17.82 18.20 -24.19
CA GLY A 253 -18.00 19.66 -24.29
C GLY A 253 -16.74 20.52 -24.17
N GLY A 254 -15.56 19.91 -23.98
CA GLY A 254 -14.32 20.40 -24.61
C GLY A 254 -13.49 21.50 -23.95
N ASN A 255 -13.59 21.76 -22.64
CA ASN A 255 -12.61 22.65 -21.97
C ASN A 255 -12.27 22.26 -20.51
N ARG A 256 -12.78 21.12 -20.04
CA ARG A 256 -12.50 20.60 -18.69
C ARG A 256 -11.96 19.19 -18.80
N THR A 257 -11.07 18.83 -17.89
CA THR A 257 -10.57 17.47 -17.71
C THR A 257 -11.32 16.81 -16.57
N LYS A 258 -11.55 15.49 -16.66
CA LYS A 258 -12.13 14.68 -15.60
C LYS A 258 -11.32 14.83 -14.31
N SER A 259 -12.03 14.84 -13.20
CA SER A 259 -11.45 14.99 -11.86
C SER A 259 -12.14 14.09 -10.85
N SER A 260 -11.38 13.69 -9.84
CA SER A 260 -11.86 12.85 -8.73
C SER A 260 -11.64 13.57 -7.41
N ILE A 261 -12.63 13.50 -6.52
CA ILE A 261 -12.56 14.04 -5.17
C ILE A 261 -12.86 12.91 -4.20
N ILE A 262 -11.93 12.63 -3.30
CA ILE A 262 -12.10 11.61 -2.27
C ILE A 262 -12.25 12.34 -0.93
N ARG A 263 -13.38 12.10 -0.27
CA ARG A 263 -13.68 12.63 1.07
C ARG A 263 -13.47 11.51 2.08
N PHE A 264 -12.49 11.68 2.96
CA PHE A 264 -12.21 10.74 4.02
C PHE A 264 -12.86 11.23 5.32
N LYS A 265 -13.65 10.36 5.93
CA LYS A 265 -14.31 10.61 7.22
C LYS A 265 -13.81 9.57 8.22
N CYS A 266 -13.40 10.05 9.39
CA CYS A 266 -12.93 9.18 10.47
C CYS A 266 -14.05 8.22 10.90
N ASP A 267 -13.71 6.94 10.86
CA ASP A 267 -14.50 5.85 11.43
C ASP A 267 -13.51 4.81 11.96
N LYS A 268 -13.41 4.70 13.29
CA LYS A 268 -12.38 3.89 13.97
C LYS A 268 -12.55 2.40 13.72
N ASP A 269 -13.77 1.97 13.41
CA ASP A 269 -14.10 0.55 13.23
C ASP A 269 -13.92 0.09 11.77
N LYS A 270 -13.46 1.00 10.88
CA LYS A 270 -13.30 0.76 9.44
C LYS A 270 -11.83 0.76 9.02
N VAL A 271 -11.10 -0.31 9.35
CA VAL A 271 -9.66 -0.43 9.10
C VAL A 271 -9.32 -0.92 7.68
N ASP A 272 -10.05 -1.89 7.14
CA ASP A 272 -9.91 -2.35 5.74
C ASP A 272 -11.18 -2.05 4.93
N SER A 273 -11.63 -0.80 5.00
CA SER A 273 -12.81 -0.35 4.28
C SER A 273 -12.49 0.12 2.86
N ARG A 274 -13.51 0.16 2.01
CA ARG A 274 -13.40 0.62 0.62
C ARG A 274 -14.13 1.95 0.41
N PRO A 275 -13.70 2.75 -0.58
CA PRO A 275 -14.42 3.95 -0.95
C PRO A 275 -15.75 3.60 -1.63
N THR A 276 -16.75 4.46 -1.45
CA THR A 276 -18.06 4.40 -2.09
C THR A 276 -18.23 5.59 -3.03
N LEU A 277 -18.87 5.39 -4.18
CA LEU A 277 -19.20 6.47 -5.10
C LEU A 277 -20.44 7.21 -4.58
N ILE A 278 -20.33 8.51 -4.33
CA ILE A 278 -21.46 9.34 -3.87
C ILE A 278 -22.06 10.22 -4.96
N SER A 279 -21.27 10.61 -5.96
CA SER A 279 -21.79 11.36 -7.11
C SER A 279 -20.85 11.30 -8.31
N ALA A 280 -21.45 11.26 -9.50
CA ALA A 280 -20.79 11.47 -10.78
C ALA A 280 -21.51 12.61 -11.50
N ILE A 281 -20.99 13.83 -11.40
CA ILE A 281 -21.63 15.02 -11.97
C ILE A 281 -21.14 15.16 -13.42
N GLU A 282 -22.09 15.09 -14.37
CA GLU A 282 -21.87 15.23 -15.82
C GLU A 282 -20.76 14.30 -16.35
N ASP A 283 -20.56 13.13 -15.73
CA ASP A 283 -19.45 12.20 -16.03
C ASP A 283 -18.07 12.88 -16.04
N CYS A 284 -17.90 13.98 -15.33
CA CYS A 284 -16.70 14.80 -15.36
C CYS A 284 -16.08 14.98 -13.97
N VAL A 285 -16.92 15.08 -12.94
CA VAL A 285 -16.47 15.20 -11.55
C VAL A 285 -17.02 14.05 -10.74
N TYR A 286 -16.12 13.17 -10.30
CA TYR A 286 -16.45 11.98 -9.50
C TYR A 286 -16.13 12.25 -8.05
N THR A 287 -17.10 12.06 -7.15
CA THR A 287 -16.90 12.22 -5.72
C THR A 287 -17.07 10.88 -5.02
N PHE A 288 -16.09 10.52 -4.22
CA PHE A 288 -16.04 9.31 -3.41
C PHE A 288 -16.08 9.67 -1.92
N LEU A 289 -16.75 8.84 -1.13
CA LEU A 289 -16.72 8.88 0.32
C LEU A 289 -16.01 7.64 0.85
N TRP A 290 -15.04 7.84 1.73
CA TRP A 290 -14.32 6.76 2.38
C TRP A 290 -14.40 6.92 3.89
N LEU A 291 -15.13 6.02 4.53
CA LEU A 291 -15.16 5.89 5.98
C LEU A 291 -13.96 5.03 6.38
N THR A 292 -12.95 5.58 7.05
CA THR A 292 -11.71 4.84 7.36
C THR A 292 -11.06 5.29 8.66
N ALA A 293 -10.42 4.35 9.36
CA ALA A 293 -9.66 4.62 10.57
C ALA A 293 -8.43 5.50 10.29
N ALA A 294 -7.86 5.45 9.08
CA ALA A 294 -6.73 6.31 8.69
C ALA A 294 -7.08 7.80 8.66
N ALA A 295 -8.37 8.14 8.56
CA ALA A 295 -8.85 9.52 8.56
C ALA A 295 -9.05 10.08 9.98
N CYS A 296 -8.79 9.28 11.02
CA CYS A 296 -8.90 9.70 12.41
C CYS A 296 -7.66 10.49 12.86
N PRO A 297 -7.83 11.47 13.77
CA PRO A 297 -6.73 12.26 14.27
C PRO A 297 -5.72 11.39 15.01
N LEU A 298 -4.45 11.54 14.66
CA LEU A 298 -3.33 10.93 15.35
C LEU A 298 -3.05 11.75 16.61
N ASN A 299 -3.65 11.34 17.74
CA ASN A 299 -3.28 11.87 19.04
C ASN A 299 -1.85 11.42 19.38
N SER A 300 -0.95 12.31 19.79
CA SER A 300 0.36 11.88 20.30
C SER A 300 0.17 11.16 21.64
N VAL A 301 0.04 9.84 21.62
CA VAL A 301 -0.09 9.06 22.87
C VAL A 301 1.31 8.77 23.37
N GLN A 302 1.74 9.49 24.40
CA GLN A 302 2.94 9.15 25.14
C GLN A 302 2.55 8.11 26.19
N HIS A 303 3.13 6.92 26.11
CA HIS A 303 3.01 5.91 27.15
C HIS A 303 4.36 5.73 27.84
N ASP A 304 4.32 5.50 29.16
CA ASP A 304 5.47 5.11 29.96
C ASP A 304 5.62 3.57 29.92
N ASN A 305 6.81 3.06 30.28
CA ASN A 305 7.19 1.63 30.29
C ASN A 305 7.48 0.96 28.93
N CYS A 306 8.17 1.64 28.01
CA CYS A 306 8.64 1.05 26.74
C CYS A 306 7.52 0.55 25.81
N ARG A 307 6.33 1.12 25.97
CA ARG A 307 5.15 0.81 25.18
C ARG A 307 4.62 2.10 24.56
N VAL A 308 4.01 2.02 23.39
CA VAL A 308 3.29 3.12 22.76
C VAL A 308 2.16 2.59 21.91
N SER A 309 1.01 3.25 21.92
CA SER A 309 -0.14 2.85 21.11
C SER A 309 -0.21 3.72 19.85
N ASN A 310 -0.61 3.10 18.74
CA ASN A 310 -0.99 3.83 17.55
C ASN A 310 -2.31 4.55 17.84
N PRO A 311 -2.37 5.89 17.80
CA PRO A 311 -3.60 6.64 18.05
C PRO A 311 -4.70 6.42 17.01
N ALA A 312 -4.34 6.07 15.77
CA ALA A 312 -5.33 5.80 14.72
C ALA A 312 -5.91 4.38 14.81
N THR A 313 -5.10 3.39 15.17
CA THR A 313 -5.52 1.97 15.11
C THR A 313 -5.69 1.32 16.46
N GLY A 314 -5.30 1.96 17.57
CA GLY A 314 -5.29 1.36 18.91
C GLY A 314 -4.19 0.33 19.15
N HIS A 315 -3.45 -0.08 18.10
CA HIS A 315 -2.41 -1.11 18.19
C HIS A 315 -1.28 -0.71 19.14
N LEU A 316 -0.93 -1.59 20.08
CA LEU A 316 0.11 -1.36 21.07
C LEU A 316 1.46 -1.91 20.59
N PHE A 317 2.42 -1.01 20.37
CA PHE A 317 3.83 -1.37 20.20
C PHE A 317 4.48 -1.57 21.56
N ASP A 318 4.93 -2.78 21.85
CA ASP A 318 5.74 -3.11 23.03
C ASP A 318 7.19 -3.40 22.60
N LEU A 319 8.10 -2.47 22.89
CA LEU A 319 9.51 -2.62 22.56
C LEU A 319 10.32 -3.28 23.68
N SER A 320 9.67 -3.77 24.75
CA SER A 320 10.35 -4.43 25.87
C SER A 320 11.16 -5.64 25.40
N ALA A 321 10.72 -6.33 24.35
CA ALA A 321 11.44 -7.46 23.75
C ALA A 321 12.79 -7.09 23.11
N LEU A 322 13.01 -5.81 22.79
CA LEU A 322 14.29 -5.30 22.26
C LEU A 322 15.27 -4.92 23.38
N THR A 323 14.89 -5.10 24.65
CA THR A 323 15.81 -4.87 25.76
C THR A 323 16.83 -6.00 25.82
N GLN A 324 18.11 -5.70 25.63
CA GLN A 324 19.17 -6.72 25.61
C GLN A 324 20.16 -6.48 26.75
N GLY A 325 20.49 -7.51 27.55
CA GLY A 325 21.33 -7.36 28.74
C GLY A 325 22.72 -6.77 28.51
N GLY A 326 23.29 -6.93 27.31
CA GLY A 326 24.60 -6.38 26.91
C GLY A 326 24.54 -5.17 25.96
N GLY A 327 23.34 -4.72 25.59
CA GLY A 327 23.12 -3.67 24.59
C GLY A 327 23.57 -4.03 23.16
N TYR A 328 23.28 -3.11 22.24
CA TYR A 328 23.63 -3.15 20.82
C TYR A 328 24.91 -2.36 20.55
N THR A 329 25.68 -2.79 19.55
CA THR A 329 26.84 -2.06 19.03
C THR A 329 26.60 -1.68 17.57
N VAL A 330 26.67 -0.38 17.27
CA VAL A 330 26.48 0.20 15.93
C VAL A 330 27.80 0.85 15.49
N TYR A 331 28.28 0.52 14.30
CA TYR A 331 29.51 1.09 13.73
C TYR A 331 29.20 2.25 12.77
N ASP A 332 30.02 3.31 12.80
CA ASP A 332 29.88 4.44 11.88
C ASP A 332 30.25 3.99 10.43
N PRO A 333 29.34 4.14 9.45
CA PRO A 333 29.59 3.76 8.05
C PRO A 333 30.78 4.48 7.39
N LYS A 334 31.12 5.68 7.87
CA LYS A 334 32.20 6.51 7.31
C LYS A 334 33.54 6.28 8.02
N SER A 335 33.51 5.72 9.23
CA SER A 335 34.72 5.46 10.02
C SER A 335 34.52 4.23 10.89
N HIS A 336 34.97 3.06 10.41
CA HIS A 336 34.89 1.79 11.14
C HIS A 336 35.59 1.79 12.51
N ARG A 337 36.34 2.84 12.86
CA ARG A 337 36.95 3.04 14.20
C ARG A 337 36.02 3.70 15.21
N LYS A 338 34.86 4.25 14.80
CA LYS A 338 33.85 4.80 15.70
C LYS A 338 32.71 3.81 15.88
N MET A 339 32.38 3.52 17.13
CA MET A 339 31.29 2.63 17.51
C MET A 339 30.43 3.27 18.59
N PHE A 340 29.12 3.03 18.50
CA PHE A 340 28.12 3.48 19.45
C PHE A 340 27.55 2.24 20.16
N ARG A 341 27.56 2.26 21.49
CA ARG A 341 26.86 1.26 22.30
C ARG A 341 25.57 1.86 22.83
N MET A 342 24.46 1.19 22.61
CA MET A 342 23.13 1.65 23.01
C MET A 342 22.27 0.47 23.44
N ASN A 343 21.20 0.72 24.19
CA ASN A 343 20.19 -0.29 24.51
C ASN A 343 18.81 0.35 24.34
N ILE A 344 17.78 -0.47 24.21
CA ILE A 344 16.39 0.00 24.05
C ILE A 344 15.70 -0.07 25.40
N CYS A 345 15.17 1.06 25.88
CA CYS A 345 14.42 1.22 27.14
C CYS A 345 15.13 0.76 28.43
N ALA A 346 16.42 0.49 28.36
CA ALA A 346 17.24 0.03 29.47
C ALA A 346 18.65 0.61 29.38
N ASP A 347 19.38 0.49 30.49
CA ASP A 347 20.77 0.90 30.57
C ASP A 347 21.68 -0.06 29.79
N VAL A 348 22.84 0.45 29.36
CA VAL A 348 23.91 -0.36 28.76
C VAL A 348 24.85 -0.81 29.87
N SER A 349 24.78 -2.08 30.26
CA SER A 349 25.78 -2.65 31.17
C SER A 349 27.13 -2.78 30.44
N ASN A 350 28.24 -2.42 31.11
CA ASN A 350 29.60 -2.50 30.55
C ASN A 350 29.81 -1.71 29.23
N ALA A 351 29.32 -0.48 29.15
CA ALA A 351 29.59 0.41 28.01
C ALA A 351 31.09 0.72 27.79
N GLY A 352 31.97 0.36 28.73
CA GLY A 352 33.40 0.70 28.69
C GLY A 352 33.66 2.20 28.86
N CYS A 353 32.67 2.90 29.42
CA CYS A 353 32.61 4.35 29.61
C CYS A 353 32.58 4.69 31.11
N ASP A 354 33.23 3.88 31.93
CA ASP A 354 33.30 4.07 33.38
C ASP A 354 34.43 5.06 33.71
N PRO A 355 34.21 6.10 34.55
CA PRO A 355 35.23 7.05 34.97
C PRO A 355 36.53 6.38 35.45
N ASP A 356 36.45 5.19 36.05
CA ASP A 356 37.59 4.46 36.62
C ASP A 356 38.43 3.67 35.58
N THR A 357 38.01 3.60 34.31
CA THR A 357 38.72 2.84 33.26
C THR A 357 39.70 3.67 32.42
N GLY A 358 39.92 4.95 32.74
CA GLY A 358 41.00 5.77 32.18
C GLY A 358 40.91 6.08 30.67
N ARG A 359 39.81 5.73 29.99
CA ARG A 359 39.59 6.06 28.57
C ARG A 359 38.96 7.45 28.43
N LYS A 360 39.77 8.45 28.09
CA LYS A 360 39.39 9.88 27.96
C LYS A 360 38.50 10.24 26.76
N HIS A 361 37.90 9.29 26.03
CA HIS A 361 37.15 9.57 24.78
C HIS A 361 35.82 8.79 24.74
N CYS A 362 34.99 8.95 25.77
CA CYS A 362 33.64 8.42 25.81
C CYS A 362 32.69 9.55 26.19
N GLY A 363 31.84 9.97 25.23
CA GLY A 363 30.80 10.97 25.46
C GLY A 363 29.44 10.30 25.58
N GLY A 364 28.67 10.63 26.62
CA GLY A 364 27.32 10.10 26.80
C GLY A 364 26.36 10.64 25.74
N GLY A 365 25.64 9.75 25.05
CA GLY A 365 24.72 10.11 23.96
C GLY A 365 23.30 10.50 24.39
N GLY A 366 22.99 10.44 25.69
CA GLY A 366 21.66 10.72 26.26
C GLY A 366 21.40 9.88 27.51
N GLN A 367 20.47 10.31 28.36
CA GLN A 367 19.99 9.54 29.51
C GLN A 367 18.95 8.50 29.09
N VAL A 368 18.91 7.37 29.79
CA VAL A 368 17.92 6.32 29.53
C VAL A 368 16.50 6.88 29.69
N SER A 369 15.67 6.59 28.70
CA SER A 369 14.24 6.93 28.68
C SER A 369 13.44 5.67 28.36
N ARG A 370 12.27 5.53 28.99
CA ARG A 370 11.27 4.52 28.64
C ARG A 370 10.05 5.14 27.95
N LYS A 371 10.18 6.41 27.56
CA LYS A 371 9.13 7.19 26.92
C LYS A 371 9.26 7.02 25.42
N LEU A 372 8.27 6.37 24.84
CA LEU A 372 8.14 6.23 23.40
C LEU A 372 7.14 7.26 22.88
N SER A 373 7.45 7.84 21.73
CA SER A 373 6.55 8.65 20.92
C SER A 373 6.16 7.86 19.68
N TYR A 374 4.90 7.98 19.26
CA TYR A 374 4.47 7.49 17.95
C TYR A 374 4.08 8.69 17.11
N LYS A 375 4.81 8.90 16.00
CA LYS A 375 4.59 10.00 15.09
C LYS A 375 4.89 9.57 13.66
N ASP A 376 4.00 9.89 12.72
CA ASP A 376 4.20 9.66 11.28
C ASP A 376 4.59 8.19 10.94
N HIS A 377 3.87 7.23 11.55
CA HIS A 377 4.12 5.78 11.44
C HIS A 377 5.47 5.26 11.95
N VAL A 378 6.24 6.11 12.63
CA VAL A 378 7.50 5.76 13.25
C VAL A 378 7.32 5.75 14.75
N VAL A 379 7.72 4.65 15.39
CA VAL A 379 7.93 4.66 16.84
C VAL A 379 9.30 5.29 17.07
N GLU A 380 9.34 6.33 17.87
CA GLU A 380 10.53 7.10 18.20
C GLU A 380 10.86 6.94 19.69
N LEU A 381 12.14 6.74 19.97
CA LEU A 381 12.70 6.75 21.32
C LEU A 381 13.78 7.82 21.40
N ALA A 382 13.56 8.83 22.25
CA ALA A 382 14.50 9.92 22.48
C ALA A 382 15.24 9.75 23.80
N TYR A 383 16.57 9.82 23.74
CA TYR A 383 17.48 9.91 24.88
C TYR A 383 18.09 11.32 24.89
N ASP A 384 17.60 12.15 25.80
CA ASP A 384 18.07 13.54 25.95
C ASP A 384 19.07 13.67 27.11
N GLY A 385 19.81 14.78 27.14
CA GLY A 385 20.61 15.14 28.31
C GLY A 385 21.95 14.40 28.42
N GLY A 386 22.57 14.08 27.28
CA GLY A 386 23.92 13.52 27.20
C GLY A 386 25.03 14.50 27.56
N SER A 387 26.26 14.18 27.16
CA SER A 387 27.42 15.03 27.43
C SER A 387 27.35 16.34 26.64
N PRO A 388 27.91 17.44 27.15
CA PRO A 388 27.97 18.71 26.43
C PRO A 388 28.77 18.59 25.13
N CYS A 389 28.36 19.33 24.11
CA CYS A 389 29.01 19.37 22.81
C CYS A 389 30.32 20.16 22.90
N ALA A 390 31.41 19.61 22.34
CA ALA A 390 32.74 20.26 22.40
C ALA A 390 32.78 21.66 21.74
N ALA A 391 31.90 21.91 20.76
CA ALA A 391 31.81 23.19 20.06
C ALA A 391 30.90 24.22 20.76
N ASN A 392 29.93 23.76 21.57
CA ASN A 392 29.05 24.62 22.34
C ASN A 392 28.62 23.91 23.63
N PRO A 393 29.16 24.32 24.80
CA PRO A 393 28.85 23.69 26.09
C PRO A 393 27.38 23.78 26.51
N ASP A 394 26.60 24.72 25.96
CA ASP A 394 25.18 24.89 26.26
C ASP A 394 24.30 23.84 25.57
N LEU A 395 24.82 23.16 24.55
CA LEU A 395 24.15 22.08 23.85
C LEU A 395 24.64 20.73 24.37
N LYS A 396 23.70 19.79 24.56
CA LYS A 396 23.99 18.42 24.97
C LYS A 396 23.72 17.45 23.83
N HIS A 397 24.45 16.34 23.81
CA HIS A 397 24.14 15.25 22.88
C HIS A 397 22.80 14.61 23.23
N ASN A 398 21.95 14.45 22.21
CA ASN A 398 20.71 13.71 22.28
C ASN A 398 20.75 12.61 21.21
N THR A 399 20.15 11.46 21.52
CA THR A 399 20.05 10.32 20.59
C THR A 399 18.58 10.06 20.30
N ILE A 400 18.23 9.95 19.03
CA ILE A 400 16.87 9.62 18.58
C ILE A 400 16.96 8.29 17.83
N ILE A 401 16.16 7.32 18.25
CA ILE A 401 16.08 5.98 17.66
C ILE A 401 14.70 5.83 17.03
N ASN A 402 14.69 5.60 15.72
CA ASN A 402 13.47 5.42 14.94
C ASN A 402 13.29 3.94 14.60
N PHE A 403 12.18 3.36 15.02
CA PHE A 403 11.80 2.00 14.67
C PHE A 403 10.86 2.03 13.47
N ILE A 404 11.32 1.41 12.39
CA ILE A 404 10.61 1.35 11.11
C ILE A 404 10.31 -0.11 10.81
N CYS A 405 9.06 -0.43 10.49
CA CYS A 405 8.69 -1.77 10.07
C CYS A 405 9.32 -2.07 8.70
N ARG A 406 10.15 -3.11 8.63
CA ARG A 406 10.62 -3.67 7.37
C ARG A 406 9.77 -4.91 7.05
N PRO A 407 9.15 -5.01 5.86
CA PRO A 407 8.49 -6.25 5.45
C PRO A 407 9.51 -7.39 5.47
N PRO A 408 9.22 -8.55 6.09
CA PRO A 408 10.06 -9.73 5.92
C PRO A 408 10.08 -10.10 4.44
N ASN A 409 11.28 -10.26 3.88
CA ASN A 409 11.54 -10.34 2.44
C ASN A 409 10.57 -11.22 1.65
N MET A 410 10.20 -10.70 0.46
CA MET A 410 9.86 -11.45 -0.73
C MET A 410 10.55 -12.82 -0.77
N VAL A 411 9.77 -13.89 -0.65
CA VAL A 411 10.13 -15.21 -1.16
C VAL A 411 9.05 -15.63 -2.15
N SER A 412 9.51 -15.79 -3.39
CA SER A 412 8.94 -16.58 -4.48
C SER A 412 7.50 -16.26 -4.91
N SER A 413 7.42 -15.53 -6.01
CA SER A 413 6.38 -15.64 -7.04
C SER A 413 5.75 -17.04 -7.16
N LEU A 414 4.47 -17.12 -6.81
CA LEU A 414 3.50 -18.01 -7.45
C LEU A 414 2.28 -17.15 -7.80
N ARG A 415 2.24 -16.70 -9.05
CA ARG A 415 1.01 -16.19 -9.67
C ARG A 415 -0.01 -17.33 -9.62
N ARG A 416 -1.10 -17.15 -8.89
CA ARG A 416 -2.39 -17.71 -9.28
C ARG A 416 -3.34 -16.55 -9.55
N HIS A 417 -3.93 -16.60 -10.73
CA HIS A 417 -5.00 -15.70 -11.10
C HIS A 417 -6.13 -15.80 -10.08
N PRO A 418 -6.68 -14.68 -9.57
CA PRO A 418 -7.98 -14.73 -8.95
C PRO A 418 -9.01 -14.90 -10.08
N GLU A 419 -9.51 -16.13 -10.24
CA GLU A 419 -10.80 -16.32 -10.89
C GLU A 419 -11.90 -15.70 -10.02
N ARG A 420 -12.92 -15.20 -10.71
CA ARG A 420 -14.03 -14.38 -10.19
C ARG A 420 -14.56 -14.86 -8.84
N LEU A 421 -14.25 -14.14 -7.77
CA LEU A 421 -14.89 -14.30 -6.47
C LEU A 421 -16.13 -13.42 -6.40
N ARG A 422 -17.28 -14.04 -6.08
CA ARG A 422 -18.49 -13.34 -5.63
C ARG A 422 -18.17 -12.58 -4.34
N SER A 423 -18.67 -11.35 -4.24
CA SER A 423 -18.41 -10.42 -3.14
C SER A 423 -18.93 -10.97 -1.82
N TYR A 424 -18.05 -11.52 -0.98
CA TYR A 424 -18.33 -11.78 0.43
C TYR A 424 -17.36 -10.95 1.28
N ARG A 425 -17.89 -10.25 2.30
CA ARG A 425 -17.22 -9.11 2.96
C ARG A 425 -16.89 -9.39 4.42
N PRO A 426 -15.66 -9.84 4.73
CA PRO A 426 -15.22 -10.14 6.10
C PRO A 426 -14.81 -8.89 6.91
N ASP A 427 -14.71 -7.71 6.29
CA ASP A 427 -14.19 -6.46 6.89
C ASP A 427 -14.96 -6.02 8.16
N SER A 428 -16.23 -6.43 8.27
CA SER A 428 -17.09 -6.14 9.43
C SER A 428 -16.82 -7.04 10.65
N LEU A 429 -16.04 -8.11 10.51
CA LEU A 429 -15.69 -9.01 11.62
C LEU A 429 -14.33 -8.68 12.25
N ILE A 430 -13.62 -7.65 11.80
CA ILE A 430 -12.32 -7.28 12.38
C ILE A 430 -12.55 -6.44 13.65
N HIS A 431 -12.06 -6.90 14.80
CA HIS A 431 -12.14 -6.11 16.04
C HIS A 431 -10.87 -5.27 16.21
N VAL A 432 -10.98 -3.96 15.98
CA VAL A 432 -9.84 -3.02 15.98
C VAL A 432 -9.31 -2.71 17.39
N SER A 433 -10.17 -2.80 18.40
CA SER A 433 -9.86 -2.51 19.80
C SER A 433 -10.23 -3.67 20.75
N GLY A 434 -10.47 -4.85 20.20
CA GLY A 434 -10.98 -6.00 20.93
C GLY A 434 -10.50 -7.34 20.36
N TYR A 435 -11.27 -8.38 20.66
CA TYR A 435 -11.02 -9.77 20.28
C TYR A 435 -12.35 -10.52 20.33
N TYR A 436 -12.46 -11.64 19.64
CA TYR A 436 -13.57 -12.58 19.80
C TYR A 436 -13.15 -13.71 20.72
N THR A 437 -14.03 -14.08 21.65
CA THR A 437 -13.89 -15.30 22.42
C THR A 437 -14.65 -16.42 21.73
N ALA A 438 -14.02 -17.58 21.53
CA ALA A 438 -14.71 -18.73 20.96
C ALA A 438 -15.32 -19.60 22.07
N THR A 439 -16.56 -20.06 21.88
CA THR A 439 -17.21 -21.00 22.79
C THR A 439 -16.79 -22.44 22.46
N ASP A 440 -16.45 -23.25 23.45
CA ASP A 440 -16.16 -24.68 23.30
C ASP A 440 -17.37 -25.53 23.72
N ASP A 441 -18.04 -26.17 22.75
CA ASP A 441 -19.19 -27.05 23.01
C ASP A 441 -18.75 -28.53 23.15
N THR A 442 -17.45 -28.83 23.12
CA THR A 442 -16.95 -30.21 23.26
C THR A 442 -16.87 -30.65 24.72
N VAL A 443 -17.96 -31.30 25.13
CA VAL A 443 -18.09 -32.16 26.33
C VAL A 443 -18.31 -31.40 27.64
N GLY A 444 -19.41 -31.76 28.31
CA GLY A 444 -19.91 -31.04 29.47
C GLY A 444 -18.90 -30.92 30.62
N GLN A 445 -18.85 -29.72 31.19
CA GLN A 445 -18.68 -29.49 32.63
C GLN A 445 -17.52 -30.27 33.28
N ASP A 446 -16.31 -30.15 32.72
CA ASP A 446 -15.05 -30.36 33.44
C ASP A 446 -14.14 -29.15 33.14
N ASP A 447 -13.61 -28.52 34.19
CA ASP A 447 -13.04 -27.16 34.25
C ASP A 447 -11.60 -27.02 33.68
N GLY A 448 -11.33 -27.61 32.51
CA GLY A 448 -9.99 -27.62 31.91
C GLY A 448 -9.88 -27.29 30.42
N SER A 449 -10.94 -26.75 29.80
CA SER A 449 -10.93 -26.33 28.39
C SER A 449 -10.26 -24.96 28.23
N PRO A 450 -9.25 -24.79 27.35
CA PRO A 450 -8.58 -23.51 27.17
C PRO A 450 -9.52 -22.46 26.57
N ASP A 451 -9.36 -21.21 27.00
CA ASP A 451 -10.04 -20.07 26.39
C ASP A 451 -9.40 -19.72 25.04
N PHE A 452 -10.22 -19.44 24.03
CA PHE A 452 -9.74 -19.11 22.70
C PHE A 452 -10.04 -17.66 22.34
N TYR A 453 -9.00 -16.92 21.96
CA TYR A 453 -9.09 -15.53 21.53
C TYR A 453 -8.72 -15.42 20.05
N ILE A 454 -9.60 -14.78 19.26
CA ILE A 454 -9.50 -14.73 17.81
C ILE A 454 -9.63 -13.29 17.31
N ASN A 455 -8.78 -12.90 16.36
CA ASN A 455 -8.99 -11.74 15.50
C ASN A 455 -8.87 -12.14 14.02
N ILE A 456 -9.64 -11.49 13.15
CA ILE A 456 -9.64 -11.78 11.72
C ILE A 456 -8.73 -10.80 10.98
N CYS A 457 -7.82 -11.34 10.16
CA CYS A 457 -6.92 -10.60 9.27
C CYS A 457 -5.96 -9.61 9.96
N GLN A 458 -5.98 -9.54 11.30
CA GLN A 458 -5.09 -8.74 12.13
C GLN A 458 -4.62 -9.56 13.33
N PRO A 459 -3.46 -9.23 13.93
CA PRO A 459 -3.08 -9.75 15.24
C PRO A 459 -4.10 -9.38 16.32
N LEU A 460 -4.14 -10.16 17.41
CA LEU A 460 -4.93 -9.89 18.59
C LEU A 460 -4.49 -8.58 19.24
N ASN A 461 -5.48 -7.81 19.71
CA ASN A 461 -5.23 -6.69 20.61
C ASN A 461 -4.89 -7.21 22.02
N PRO A 462 -4.22 -6.41 22.87
CA PRO A 462 -3.95 -6.79 24.25
C PRO A 462 -5.23 -7.15 25.00
N ILE A 463 -5.28 -8.38 25.53
CA ILE A 463 -6.40 -8.90 26.31
C ILE A 463 -6.10 -8.65 27.80
N PRO A 464 -7.00 -7.98 28.56
CA PRO A 464 -6.81 -7.79 29.99
C PRO A 464 -6.67 -9.14 30.72
N GLY A 465 -5.55 -9.35 31.41
CA GLY A 465 -5.29 -10.58 32.18
C GLY A 465 -4.65 -11.73 31.40
N VAL A 466 -4.52 -11.63 30.08
CA VAL A 466 -3.99 -12.71 29.22
C VAL A 466 -2.78 -12.20 28.42
N THR A 467 -1.66 -12.92 28.49
CA THR A 467 -0.41 -12.55 27.83
C THR A 467 -0.15 -13.36 26.55
N CYS A 468 -1.03 -13.24 25.57
CA CYS A 468 -0.87 -13.89 24.27
C CYS A 468 0.43 -13.43 23.54
N PRO A 469 1.13 -14.33 22.83
CA PRO A 469 2.35 -13.95 22.10
C PRO A 469 2.11 -12.86 21.05
N PRO A 470 3.01 -11.86 20.92
CA PRO A 470 2.84 -10.78 19.95
C PRO A 470 2.78 -11.28 18.51
N GLY A 471 1.81 -10.75 17.75
CA GLY A 471 1.60 -11.13 16.34
C GLY A 471 0.69 -12.35 16.14
N ALA A 472 0.25 -13.02 17.21
CA ALA A 472 -0.77 -14.05 17.13
C ALA A 472 -2.12 -13.44 16.73
N ALA A 473 -2.78 -14.02 15.73
CA ALA A 473 -4.17 -13.73 15.36
C ALA A 473 -5.16 -14.66 16.09
N VAL A 474 -4.68 -15.86 16.47
CA VAL A 474 -5.42 -16.86 17.23
C VAL A 474 -4.56 -17.30 18.40
N CYS A 475 -5.08 -17.17 19.61
CA CYS A 475 -4.40 -17.51 20.86
C CYS A 475 -5.26 -18.45 21.70
N SER A 476 -4.64 -19.49 22.26
CA SER A 476 -5.27 -20.38 23.23
C SER A 476 -4.67 -20.14 24.61
N ASP A 477 -5.51 -19.93 25.62
CA ASP A 477 -5.12 -19.71 27.01
C ASP A 477 -5.60 -20.87 27.89
N PRO A 478 -4.74 -21.86 28.19
CA PRO A 478 -5.11 -22.98 29.04
C PRO A 478 -5.08 -22.60 30.52
N ASP A 479 -6.01 -23.15 31.33
CA ASP A 479 -6.07 -22.93 32.78
C ASP A 479 -4.76 -23.25 33.51
N ASN A 480 -4.00 -24.22 32.97
CA ASN A 480 -2.71 -24.65 33.49
C ASN A 480 -1.60 -24.47 32.43
N GLY A 481 -1.23 -23.22 32.14
CA GLY A 481 -0.06 -22.92 31.31
C GLY A 481 0.01 -21.47 30.85
N PRO A 482 1.09 -21.06 30.17
CA PRO A 482 1.12 -19.78 29.49
C PRO A 482 0.25 -19.81 28.22
N PRO A 483 -0.34 -18.67 27.81
CA PRO A 483 -1.05 -18.55 26.53
C PRO A 483 -0.16 -18.94 25.34
N VAL A 484 -0.75 -19.63 24.38
CA VAL A 484 -0.05 -20.24 23.23
C VAL A 484 -0.53 -19.63 21.91
N ASP A 485 0.43 -19.27 21.04
CA ASP A 485 0.17 -18.83 19.67
C ASP A 485 -0.19 -20.04 18.79
N ILE A 486 -1.44 -20.10 18.35
CA ILE A 486 -1.98 -21.19 17.52
C ILE A 486 -2.34 -20.71 16.11
N GLY A 487 -2.01 -19.48 15.75
CA GLY A 487 -2.19 -18.95 14.40
C GLY A 487 -1.80 -17.48 14.27
N ARG A 488 -1.03 -17.15 13.24
CA ARG A 488 -0.70 -15.77 12.84
C ARG A 488 -1.38 -15.41 11.54
N THR A 489 -1.53 -14.12 11.29
CA THR A 489 -2.15 -13.60 10.07
C THR A 489 -1.49 -14.15 8.80
N THR A 490 -2.31 -14.77 7.96
CA THR A 490 -1.99 -15.35 6.64
C THR A 490 -2.74 -14.57 5.55
N SER A 491 -2.84 -15.12 4.33
CA SER A 491 -3.72 -14.57 3.29
C SER A 491 -5.18 -14.48 3.77
N GLY A 492 -5.97 -13.58 3.17
CA GLY A 492 -7.39 -13.43 3.49
C GLY A 492 -8.23 -14.69 3.20
N PRO A 493 -9.54 -14.66 3.47
CA PRO A 493 -10.40 -15.83 3.35
C PRO A 493 -10.43 -16.38 1.91
N GLU A 494 -10.43 -17.70 1.81
CA GLU A 494 -10.49 -18.47 0.58
C GLU A 494 -11.88 -19.08 0.40
N ILE A 495 -12.33 -19.19 -0.85
CA ILE A 495 -13.61 -19.83 -1.18
C ILE A 495 -13.34 -21.10 -1.97
N ASN A 496 -13.89 -22.20 -1.49
CA ASN A 496 -13.90 -23.44 -2.25
C ASN A 496 -14.95 -23.35 -3.36
N SER A 497 -14.50 -23.22 -4.61
CA SER A 497 -15.36 -23.04 -5.79
C SER A 497 -16.38 -24.18 -6.02
N ALA A 498 -16.14 -25.36 -5.45
CA ALA A 498 -17.01 -26.53 -5.60
C ALA A 498 -18.10 -26.61 -4.52
N SER A 499 -17.81 -26.22 -3.27
CA SER A 499 -18.76 -26.28 -2.15
C SER A 499 -19.38 -24.92 -1.81
N GLY A 500 -18.80 -23.81 -2.25
CA GLY A 500 -19.19 -22.46 -1.83
C GLY A 500 -18.82 -22.12 -0.38
N GLU A 501 -18.06 -23.00 0.28
CA GLU A 501 -17.58 -22.82 1.65
C GLU A 501 -16.51 -21.74 1.70
N VAL A 502 -16.65 -20.80 2.64
CA VAL A 502 -15.69 -19.72 2.88
C VAL A 502 -14.91 -20.07 4.13
N SER A 503 -13.58 -20.10 4.03
CA SER A 503 -12.71 -20.45 5.15
C SER A 503 -11.47 -19.58 5.19
N ILE A 504 -10.90 -19.37 6.38
CA ILE A 504 -9.59 -18.75 6.56
C ILE A 504 -8.70 -19.66 7.40
N THR A 505 -7.44 -19.80 7.00
CA THR A 505 -6.47 -20.68 7.67
C THR A 505 -5.27 -19.89 8.12
N TYR A 506 -5.03 -19.85 9.43
CA TYR A 506 -3.88 -19.24 10.08
C TYR A 506 -2.79 -20.28 10.38
N SER A 507 -1.54 -19.91 10.14
CA SER A 507 -0.37 -20.75 10.43
C SER A 507 0.43 -20.18 11.59
N SER A 508 0.83 -21.02 12.54
CA SER A 508 1.67 -20.63 13.68
C SER A 508 3.15 -20.98 13.45
N SER A 509 4.02 -20.35 14.23
CA SER A 509 5.42 -20.76 14.42
C SER A 509 5.61 -21.72 15.60
N THR A 510 4.57 -21.98 16.38
CA THR A 510 4.61 -22.83 17.57
C THR A 510 4.49 -24.30 17.20
N GLN A 511 5.42 -25.13 17.70
CA GLN A 511 5.42 -26.58 17.48
C GLN A 511 4.25 -27.26 18.21
N CYS A 512 3.64 -28.22 17.52
CA CYS A 512 2.51 -28.97 18.01
C CYS A 512 2.93 -30.08 18.98
N VAL A 513 2.13 -30.31 20.02
CA VAL A 513 2.41 -31.34 21.04
C VAL A 513 2.19 -32.76 20.49
N ALA A 514 1.18 -32.94 19.63
CA ALA A 514 0.87 -34.24 19.04
C ALA A 514 1.89 -34.68 17.97
N ASP A 515 2.50 -33.72 17.27
CA ASP A 515 3.55 -33.94 16.28
C ASP A 515 4.57 -32.78 16.30
N PRO A 516 5.73 -32.95 16.95
CA PRO A 516 6.77 -31.93 17.02
C PRO A 516 7.37 -31.53 15.66
N ALA A 517 7.11 -32.29 14.59
CA ALA A 517 7.54 -31.94 13.23
C ALA A 517 6.60 -30.92 12.55
N GLN A 518 5.45 -30.63 13.14
CA GLN A 518 4.44 -29.73 12.59
C GLN A 518 4.18 -28.56 13.55
N ASN A 519 3.78 -27.42 12.98
CA ASN A 519 3.32 -26.28 13.75
C ASN A 519 1.80 -26.27 13.85
N TYR A 520 1.27 -25.59 14.87
CA TYR A 520 -0.17 -25.39 14.98
C TYR A 520 -0.73 -24.60 13.79
N THR A 521 -1.93 -24.97 13.39
CA THR A 521 -2.72 -24.24 12.40
C THR A 521 -4.14 -24.08 12.94
N SER A 522 -4.79 -22.98 12.58
CA SER A 522 -6.18 -22.71 12.98
C SER A 522 -6.99 -22.39 11.74
N THR A 523 -8.08 -23.13 11.51
CA THR A 523 -8.99 -22.91 10.38
C THR A 523 -10.35 -22.49 10.91
N ILE A 524 -10.86 -21.37 10.39
CA ILE A 524 -12.20 -20.87 10.70
C ILE A 524 -13.07 -21.05 9.46
N ILE A 525 -14.17 -21.78 9.60
CA ILE A 525 -15.17 -22.00 8.57
C ILE A 525 -16.32 -21.03 8.82
N PHE A 526 -16.68 -20.23 7.82
CA PHE A 526 -17.82 -19.31 7.93
C PHE A 526 -19.08 -19.96 7.39
N THR A 527 -20.13 -20.01 8.20
CA THR A 527 -21.44 -20.55 7.82
C THR A 527 -22.49 -19.44 7.78
N CYS A 528 -23.40 -19.50 6.80
CA CYS A 528 -24.42 -18.47 6.65
C CYS A 528 -25.49 -18.63 7.73
N GLN A 529 -25.58 -17.62 8.60
CA GLN A 529 -26.68 -17.46 9.55
C GLN A 529 -27.28 -16.07 9.39
N ARG A 530 -28.52 -15.99 8.93
CA ARG A 530 -29.22 -14.71 8.74
C ARG A 530 -29.57 -14.08 10.09
N GLY A 531 -29.43 -12.76 10.20
CA GLY A 531 -29.73 -12.01 11.42
C GLY A 531 -28.97 -10.69 11.47
N LEU A 532 -29.19 -9.94 12.55
CA LEU A 532 -28.53 -8.65 12.83
C LEU A 532 -27.22 -8.81 13.62
N GLU A 533 -27.03 -9.94 14.30
CA GLU A 533 -25.83 -10.21 15.08
C GLU A 533 -24.76 -10.86 14.18
N LEU A 534 -23.51 -10.43 14.35
CA LEU A 534 -22.37 -10.95 13.59
C LEU A 534 -21.98 -12.38 13.98
N GLY A 535 -22.51 -12.88 15.10
CA GLY A 535 -22.15 -14.16 15.71
C GLY A 535 -20.79 -14.12 16.40
N SER A 536 -20.44 -15.23 17.06
CA SER A 536 -19.12 -15.47 17.64
C SER A 536 -18.56 -16.79 17.11
N PRO A 537 -17.23 -16.93 16.99
CA PRO A 537 -16.63 -18.21 16.62
C PRO A 537 -16.93 -19.27 17.68
N GLN A 538 -17.03 -20.52 17.25
CA GLN A 538 -17.21 -21.69 18.10
C GLN A 538 -16.11 -22.70 17.79
N MET A 539 -15.47 -23.25 18.82
CA MET A 539 -14.47 -24.29 18.67
C MET A 539 -15.19 -25.61 18.41
N LEU A 540 -14.96 -26.21 17.24
CA LEU A 540 -15.57 -27.48 16.86
C LEU A 540 -14.77 -28.68 17.36
N ARG A 541 -13.45 -28.67 17.10
CA ARG A 541 -12.53 -29.73 17.50
C ARG A 541 -11.07 -29.36 17.20
N LEU A 542 -10.16 -30.01 17.92
CA LEU A 542 -8.74 -30.10 17.56
C LEU A 542 -8.49 -31.43 16.82
N GLN A 543 -8.09 -31.36 15.56
CA GLN A 543 -7.70 -32.54 14.77
C GLN A 543 -6.18 -32.54 14.59
N GLN A 544 -5.48 -33.36 15.39
CA GLN A 544 -4.01 -33.42 15.43
C GLN A 544 -3.38 -32.07 15.80
N CYS A 545 -2.92 -31.29 14.81
CA CYS A 545 -2.28 -29.98 14.98
C CYS A 545 -3.12 -28.84 14.36
N VAL A 546 -4.38 -29.12 14.02
CA VAL A 546 -5.29 -28.17 13.38
C VAL A 546 -6.49 -27.90 14.29
N TYR A 547 -6.60 -26.66 14.78
CA TYR A 547 -7.81 -26.18 15.45
C TYR A 547 -8.87 -25.83 14.40
N LEU A 548 -10.08 -26.35 14.57
CA LEU A 548 -11.19 -26.07 13.68
C LEU A 548 -12.25 -25.26 14.42
N PHE A 549 -12.55 -24.08 13.88
CA PHE A 549 -13.60 -23.20 14.37
C PHE A 549 -14.70 -23.07 13.33
N GLU A 550 -15.93 -22.91 13.79
CA GLU A 550 -17.07 -22.50 12.97
C GLU A 550 -17.52 -21.11 13.39
N TRP A 551 -17.82 -20.26 12.43
CA TRP A 551 -18.37 -18.93 12.70
C TRP A 551 -19.62 -18.72 11.85
N ALA A 552 -20.77 -18.84 12.50
CA ALA A 552 -22.05 -18.58 11.88
C ALA A 552 -22.29 -17.06 11.81
N THR A 553 -22.38 -16.49 10.60
CA THR A 553 -22.45 -15.04 10.37
C THR A 553 -23.32 -14.69 9.16
N PRO A 554 -24.05 -13.55 9.18
CA PRO A 554 -24.86 -13.11 8.04
C PRO A 554 -24.02 -12.69 6.81
N LEU A 555 -22.72 -12.45 6.99
CA LEU A 555 -21.83 -11.90 5.96
C LEU A 555 -21.48 -12.88 4.82
N VAL A 556 -21.66 -14.18 5.03
CA VAL A 556 -21.42 -15.21 4.01
C VAL A 556 -22.71 -15.72 3.36
N CYS A 557 -23.84 -15.10 3.69
CA CYS A 557 -25.12 -15.39 3.06
C CYS A 557 -25.16 -14.80 1.64
N SER A 558 -25.53 -15.61 0.65
CA SER A 558 -25.64 -15.15 -0.75
C SER A 558 -26.63 -13.98 -0.89
N ASP A 559 -26.23 -12.95 -1.63
CA ASP A 559 -27.08 -11.81 -2.02
C ASP A 559 -28.40 -12.30 -2.63
N ALA A 560 -29.52 -12.04 -1.96
CA ALA A 560 -30.85 -12.17 -2.55
C ALA A 560 -31.27 -10.79 -3.07
N THR A 561 -31.45 -10.72 -4.39
CA THR A 561 -31.77 -9.54 -5.23
C THR A 561 -33.18 -8.98 -5.01
N HIS A 562 -33.62 -8.80 -3.77
CA HIS A 562 -34.96 -8.30 -3.48
C HIS A 562 -34.92 -7.19 -2.43
N THR A 563 -34.59 -5.97 -2.88
CA THR A 563 -35.00 -4.74 -2.20
C THR A 563 -36.39 -4.37 -2.72
N ASP A 564 -37.43 -4.86 -2.06
CA ASP A 564 -38.79 -4.38 -2.32
C ASP A 564 -38.86 -2.94 -1.78
N THR A 565 -38.76 -1.97 -2.69
CA THR A 565 -38.76 -0.53 -2.39
C THR A 565 -40.18 0.00 -2.50
N SER A 566 -41.08 -0.51 -1.65
CA SER A 566 -42.45 0.00 -1.55
C SER A 566 -42.58 0.94 -0.34
N GLY A 567 -42.66 2.25 -0.61
CA GLY A 567 -43.03 3.29 0.36
C GLY A 567 -42.00 3.55 1.46
N CYS A 568 -41.06 4.48 1.23
CA CYS A 568 -40.03 4.99 2.18
C CYS A 568 -39.33 3.97 3.13
N GLN A 569 -39.49 2.69 2.85
CA GLN A 569 -39.01 1.57 3.64
C GLN A 569 -38.13 0.75 2.71
N LEU A 570 -36.95 0.40 3.21
CA LEU A 570 -35.99 -0.43 2.52
C LEU A 570 -35.84 -1.72 3.32
N THR A 571 -36.34 -2.83 2.79
CA THR A 571 -36.15 -4.14 3.42
C THR A 571 -34.90 -4.81 2.90
N ASP A 572 -33.96 -5.07 3.79
CA ASP A 572 -32.76 -5.86 3.51
C ASP A 572 -33.03 -7.34 3.83
N SER A 573 -32.91 -8.19 2.82
CA SER A 573 -33.22 -9.62 2.92
C SER A 573 -32.13 -10.45 3.62
N GLN A 574 -30.88 -9.93 3.72
CA GLN A 574 -29.77 -10.57 4.42
C GLN A 574 -29.89 -10.34 5.93
N LEU A 575 -30.21 -9.10 6.31
CA LEU A 575 -30.41 -8.69 7.69
C LEU A 575 -31.80 -9.06 8.23
N GLN A 576 -32.72 -9.44 7.35
CA GLN A 576 -34.16 -9.56 7.65
C GLN A 576 -34.70 -8.31 8.37
N PHE A 577 -34.25 -7.14 7.94
CA PHE A 577 -34.54 -5.88 8.61
C PHE A 577 -35.08 -4.83 7.63
N THR A 578 -36.09 -4.09 8.08
CA THR A 578 -36.68 -3.00 7.30
C THR A 578 -36.23 -1.67 7.86
N PHE A 579 -35.43 -0.95 7.08
CA PHE A 579 -35.07 0.45 7.36
C PHE A 579 -36.26 1.33 7.00
N ASP A 580 -36.98 1.83 8.01
CA ASP A 580 -38.06 2.78 7.81
C ASP A 580 -37.56 4.23 7.85
N LEU A 581 -37.44 4.85 6.67
CA LEU A 581 -37.04 6.25 6.53
C LEU A 581 -38.23 7.21 6.64
N SER A 582 -39.45 6.72 6.87
CA SER A 582 -40.66 7.55 7.00
C SER A 582 -40.55 8.51 8.18
N ILE A 583 -39.74 8.18 9.19
CA ILE A 583 -39.44 9.07 10.33
C ILE A 583 -38.67 10.33 9.91
N LEU A 584 -38.00 10.31 8.76
CA LEU A 584 -37.30 11.45 8.17
C LEU A 584 -38.20 12.26 7.23
N SER A 585 -39.47 11.88 7.10
CA SER A 585 -40.44 12.64 6.31
C SER A 585 -40.75 13.97 7.00
N GLY A 586 -40.60 15.06 6.26
CA GLY A 586 -40.62 16.41 6.81
C GLY A 586 -39.58 17.28 6.14
N GLN A 587 -39.94 18.53 5.87
CA GLN A 587 -39.07 19.44 5.17
C GLN A 587 -38.00 20.01 6.11
N VAL A 588 -36.73 19.80 5.78
CA VAL A 588 -35.56 20.33 6.48
C VAL A 588 -34.94 21.45 5.66
N GLN A 589 -34.49 22.51 6.32
CA GLN A 589 -33.79 23.64 5.69
C GLN A 589 -32.30 23.60 6.03
N VAL A 590 -31.46 23.56 5.01
CA VAL A 590 -30.00 23.53 5.14
C VAL A 590 -29.41 24.80 4.52
N PRO A 591 -28.95 25.78 5.32
CA PRO A 591 -28.29 26.96 4.81
C PRO A 591 -26.87 26.61 4.31
N VAL A 592 -26.56 26.98 3.07
CA VAL A 592 -25.23 26.83 2.46
C VAL A 592 -24.85 28.14 1.78
N ASN A 593 -23.87 28.84 2.33
CA ASN A 593 -23.42 30.16 1.88
C ASN A 593 -24.60 31.18 1.82
N SER A 594 -24.96 31.66 0.62
CA SER A 594 -26.05 32.61 0.36
C SER A 594 -27.35 31.94 -0.10
N SER A 595 -27.45 30.62 -0.02
CA SER A 595 -28.62 29.84 -0.44
C SER A 595 -29.14 28.96 0.70
N ILE A 596 -30.44 28.69 0.70
CA ILE A 596 -31.10 27.75 1.62
C ILE A 596 -31.60 26.59 0.77
N TYR A 597 -31.22 25.37 1.14
CA TYR A 597 -31.75 24.15 0.51
C TYR A 597 -32.89 23.61 1.36
N HIS A 598 -34.04 23.43 0.74
CA HIS A 598 -35.19 22.74 1.32
C HIS A 598 -35.14 21.29 0.84
N ILE A 599 -35.18 20.33 1.76
CA ILE A 599 -35.03 18.90 1.48
C ILE A 599 -36.17 18.17 2.18
N ASN A 600 -36.84 17.24 1.49
CA ASN A 600 -37.84 16.36 2.09
C ASN A 600 -37.56 14.91 1.67
N VAL A 601 -37.28 14.03 2.64
CA VAL A 601 -36.98 12.62 2.37
C VAL A 601 -38.30 11.87 2.14
N CYS A 602 -38.38 11.11 1.04
CA CYS A 602 -39.58 10.38 0.62
C CYS A 602 -40.83 11.23 0.38
N GLY A 603 -40.69 12.55 0.22
CA GLY A 603 -41.78 13.47 -0.02
C GLY A 603 -41.35 14.67 -0.87
N SER A 604 -42.31 15.53 -1.21
CA SER A 604 -42.03 16.77 -1.93
C SER A 604 -41.85 17.94 -0.99
N VAL A 605 -40.99 18.89 -1.35
CA VAL A 605 -40.87 20.17 -0.66
C VAL A 605 -42.09 21.06 -0.91
N THR A 606 -42.37 21.98 0.01
CA THR A 606 -43.54 22.87 -0.04
C THR A 606 -43.30 24.17 -0.82
N GLU A 607 -42.05 24.45 -1.21
CA GLU A 607 -41.69 25.68 -1.91
C GLU A 607 -42.46 25.85 -3.23
N PRO A 608 -43.12 27.01 -3.46
CA PRO A 608 -43.93 27.25 -4.65
C PRO A 608 -43.14 27.12 -5.96
N ALA A 609 -41.85 27.45 -5.94
CA ALA A 609 -40.96 27.42 -7.09
C ALA A 609 -40.50 26.00 -7.48
N CYS A 610 -40.64 25.02 -6.58
CA CYS A 610 -40.13 23.66 -6.73
C CYS A 610 -41.17 22.61 -6.30
N LYS A 611 -42.44 22.83 -6.62
CA LYS A 611 -43.51 21.87 -6.28
C LYS A 611 -43.17 20.49 -6.85
N GLN A 612 -43.44 19.44 -6.05
CA GLN A 612 -43.17 18.03 -6.37
C GLN A 612 -41.68 17.61 -6.39
N SER A 613 -40.74 18.51 -6.13
CA SER A 613 -39.32 18.16 -5.99
C SER A 613 -38.99 17.72 -4.57
N ALA A 614 -38.09 16.75 -4.39
CA ALA A 614 -37.58 16.36 -3.06
C ALA A 614 -36.53 17.36 -2.52
N VAL A 615 -35.91 18.16 -3.40
CA VAL A 615 -34.92 19.19 -3.04
C VAL A 615 -35.21 20.49 -3.81
N CYS A 616 -35.17 21.63 -3.13
CA CYS A 616 -35.31 22.96 -3.71
C CYS A 616 -34.25 23.91 -3.18
N ARG A 617 -33.73 24.80 -4.03
CA ARG A 617 -32.77 25.83 -3.64
C ARG A 617 -33.44 27.20 -3.62
N GLY A 618 -33.55 27.81 -2.44
CA GLY A 618 -33.94 29.21 -2.24
C GLY A 618 -32.74 30.14 -2.12
N LEU A 619 -32.86 31.37 -2.61
CA LEU A 619 -31.87 32.45 -2.41
C LEU A 619 -32.27 33.30 -1.20
N VAL A 620 -31.30 33.65 -0.35
CA VAL A 620 -31.54 34.61 0.73
C VAL A 620 -31.60 36.01 0.13
N LEU A 621 -32.80 36.58 0.00
CA LEU A 621 -32.97 38.00 -0.30
C LEU A 621 -32.63 38.81 0.97
N VAL A 622 -31.41 39.33 1.05
CA VAL A 622 -31.07 40.39 2.00
C VAL A 622 -31.86 41.62 1.56
N GLN A 623 -32.95 41.94 2.26
CA GLN A 623 -33.63 43.22 2.08
C GLN A 623 -32.68 44.33 2.56
N ILE A 624 -32.08 45.04 1.60
CA ILE A 624 -31.42 46.32 1.86
C ILE A 624 -32.54 47.34 2.05
N SER A 625 -32.79 47.73 3.30
CA SER A 625 -33.65 48.87 3.64
C SER A 625 -33.08 50.14 2.95
N PRO A 626 -33.87 50.92 2.21
CA PRO A 626 -33.38 52.17 1.62
C PRO A 626 -33.09 53.22 2.73
N PRO A 627 -32.13 54.13 2.51
CA PRO A 627 -31.72 55.11 3.53
C PRO A 627 -32.83 56.14 3.76
N ARG A 628 -33.10 56.47 5.03
CA ARG A 628 -33.97 57.59 5.42
C ARG A 628 -33.38 58.90 4.88
N LEU A 629 -34.07 59.53 3.93
CA LEU A 629 -33.82 60.91 3.51
C LEU A 629 -34.10 61.86 4.69
N LEU A 630 -33.09 62.62 5.11
CA LEU A 630 -33.27 63.81 5.96
C LEU A 630 -34.05 64.87 5.18
N GLY A 631 -35.26 65.20 5.65
CA GLY A 631 -35.99 66.40 5.22
C GLY A 631 -35.64 67.58 6.12
N SER A 632 -35.03 68.62 5.55
CA SER A 632 -34.76 69.92 6.17
C SER A 632 -35.75 70.97 5.62
N ALA A 633 -36.45 71.64 6.54
CA ALA A 633 -36.95 73.03 6.55
C ALA A 633 -37.86 73.52 5.39
N ARG A 634 -39.15 73.80 5.66
CA ARG A 634 -39.79 75.12 6.00
C ARG A 634 -40.52 75.74 4.78
N PRO A 635 -41.58 76.54 5.00
CA PRO A 635 -41.45 77.94 5.43
C PRO A 635 -41.75 78.18 6.91
#